data_AF-A0A1F9EER1-F1
#
_entry.id   AF-A0A1F9EER1-F1
#
_cell.length_a   1.000
_cell.length_b   1.000
_cell.length_c   1.000
_cell.angle_alpha   90.00
_cell.angle_beta   90.00
_cell.angle_gamma   90.00
#
_symmetry.space_group_name_H-M   'P 1'
#
loop_
_entity.id
_entity.type
_entity.pdbx_description
1 polymer ?
#
loop_
_entity_poly.entity_id
_entity_poly.type
_entity_poly.pdbx_seq_one_letter_code
_entity_poly.pdbx_strand_id
1 'polypeptide(L)'
;MIISPAVELVSQNPPTWKDPKTGLEWQFQSPGEMTWYKAHEYARLLVLDGKKDWRLPSLAELESLLDRTKARPEGRPPMRGEVPFRDDLSYWSSTTFERNTRNAWIVMFDGAYVLSYYKSNLYHVRCVRG
;
A
#
# COMPACT_ATOMS: atom_id res chain seq x y z
N MET A 1 3.59 48.97 2.81
CA MET A 1 3.55 47.75 3.65
C MET A 1 2.24 47.05 3.35
N ILE A 2 2.25 46.02 2.50
CA ILE A 2 1.17 45.05 2.37
C ILE A 2 1.83 43.72 2.04
N ILE A 3 1.71 42.81 3.00
CA ILE A 3 2.31 41.49 3.04
C ILE A 3 1.50 40.63 2.07
N SER A 4 2.10 40.16 0.98
CA SER A 4 1.49 39.09 0.18
C SER A 4 1.62 37.79 0.99
N PRO A 5 0.53 37.03 1.18
CA PRO A 5 0.61 35.78 1.91
C PRO A 5 1.49 34.82 1.10
N ALA A 6 2.40 34.16 1.82
CA ALA A 6 3.27 33.13 1.29
C ALA A 6 2.44 32.12 0.49
N VAL A 7 2.86 31.86 -0.74
CA VAL A 7 2.46 30.66 -1.47
C VAL A 7 2.99 29.48 -0.65
N GLU A 8 2.15 28.89 0.18
CA GLU A 8 2.42 27.59 0.77
C GLU A 8 2.55 26.61 -0.39
N LEU A 9 3.81 26.31 -0.77
CA LEU A 9 4.16 25.18 -1.62
C LEU A 9 3.92 23.91 -0.82
N VAL A 10 2.65 23.61 -0.67
CA VAL A 10 2.15 22.50 0.08
C VAL A 10 2.38 21.31 -0.88
N SER A 11 3.28 20.41 -0.49
CA SER A 11 3.73 19.27 -1.30
C SER A 11 2.60 18.22 -1.38
N GLN A 12 1.54 18.46 -2.13
CA GLN A 12 0.29 17.71 -1.94
C GLN A 12 0.17 16.53 -2.87
N ASN A 13 0.86 15.45 -2.52
CA ASN A 13 0.29 14.14 -2.81
C ASN A 13 -1.09 14.08 -2.12
N PRO A 14 -2.17 13.63 -2.80
CA PRO A 14 -3.48 13.52 -2.18
C PRO A 14 -3.43 12.51 -1.03
N PRO A 15 -4.33 12.59 -0.03
CA PRO A 15 -4.35 11.63 1.08
C PRO A 15 -4.64 10.21 0.59
N THR A 16 -5.45 10.08 -0.47
CA THR A 16 -5.92 8.82 -1.02
C THR A 16 -5.89 8.81 -2.54
N TRP A 17 -6.01 7.62 -3.12
CA TRP A 17 -6.19 7.43 -4.56
C TRP A 17 -7.24 6.33 -4.79
N LYS A 18 -8.18 6.59 -5.70
CA LYS A 18 -9.18 5.60 -6.12
C LYS A 18 -8.68 4.82 -7.33
N ASP A 19 -8.55 3.52 -7.17
CA ASP A 19 -8.16 2.61 -8.22
C ASP A 19 -9.27 2.53 -9.30
N PRO A 20 -9.02 3.00 -10.54
CA PRO A 20 -10.02 2.98 -11.60
C PRO A 20 -10.39 1.57 -12.07
N LYS A 21 -9.55 0.56 -11.81
CA LYS A 21 -9.76 -0.84 -12.21
C LYS A 21 -10.62 -1.62 -11.21
N THR A 22 -10.39 -1.39 -9.92
CA THR A 22 -11.04 -2.17 -8.84
C THR A 22 -12.11 -1.38 -8.09
N GLY A 23 -12.11 -0.06 -8.20
CA GLY A 23 -12.97 0.83 -7.42
C GLY A 23 -12.51 1.03 -5.97
N LEU A 24 -11.48 0.30 -5.52
CA LEU A 24 -10.90 0.40 -4.20
C LEU A 24 -10.21 1.74 -4.00
N GLU A 25 -10.26 2.26 -2.79
CA GLU A 25 -9.55 3.48 -2.41
C GLU A 25 -8.35 3.14 -1.54
N TRP A 26 -7.19 3.66 -1.91
CA TRP A 26 -5.90 3.36 -1.30
C TRP A 26 -5.33 4.57 -0.58
N GLN A 27 -4.72 4.34 0.55
CA GLN A 27 -3.86 5.31 1.22
C GLN A 27 -2.69 5.67 0.30
N PHE A 28 -2.42 6.97 0.14
CA PHE A 28 -1.35 7.44 -0.74
C PHE A 28 0.03 7.37 -0.07
N GLN A 29 0.16 7.88 1.15
CA GLN A 29 1.42 7.89 1.89
C GLN A 29 1.44 6.72 2.87
N SER A 30 2.44 5.85 2.75
CA SER A 30 2.67 4.80 3.75
C SER A 30 3.04 5.44 5.10
N PRO A 31 2.50 4.97 6.25
CA PRO A 31 2.90 5.42 7.58
C PRO A 31 4.27 4.87 8.02
N GLY A 32 4.94 4.08 7.16
CA GLY A 32 6.18 3.40 7.47
C GLY A 32 5.99 1.93 7.84
N GLU A 33 7.04 1.34 8.40
CA GLU A 33 7.10 -0.08 8.71
C GLU A 33 6.51 -0.40 10.08
N MET A 34 5.80 -1.52 10.17
CA MET A 34 5.33 -2.06 11.43
C MET A 34 5.13 -3.57 11.36
N THR A 35 4.93 -4.19 12.52
CA THR A 35 4.56 -5.62 12.58
C THR A 35 3.18 -5.83 11.97
N TRP A 36 2.90 -7.05 11.52
CA TRP A 36 1.60 -7.37 10.91
C TRP A 36 0.42 -7.07 11.86
N TYR A 37 0.60 -7.34 13.16
CA TYR A 37 -0.42 -7.03 14.18
C TYR A 37 -0.63 -5.52 14.35
N LYS A 38 0.45 -4.74 14.40
CA LYS A 38 0.38 -3.27 14.46
C LYS A 38 -0.23 -2.69 13.17
N ALA A 39 0.01 -3.32 12.02
CA ALA A 39 -0.58 -2.91 10.74
C ALA A 39 -2.11 -3.03 10.73
N HIS A 40 -2.64 -4.12 11.29
CA HIS A 40 -4.08 -4.29 11.49
C HIS A 40 -4.65 -3.27 12.48
N GLU A 41 -3.95 -3.02 13.59
CA GLU A 41 -4.37 -2.01 14.57
C GLU A 41 -4.38 -0.60 13.97
N TYR A 42 -3.31 -0.24 13.26
CA TYR A 42 -3.20 1.01 12.52
C TYR A 42 -4.36 1.21 11.56
N ALA A 43 -4.63 0.21 10.70
CA ALA A 43 -5.69 0.30 9.72
C ALA A 43 -7.07 0.51 10.38
N ARG A 44 -7.36 -0.21 11.46
CA ARG A 44 -8.61 -0.10 12.22
C ARG A 44 -8.81 1.29 12.85
N LEU A 45 -7.73 1.95 13.24
CA LEU A 45 -7.76 3.26 13.90
C LEU A 45 -7.60 4.42 12.90
N LEU A 46 -7.26 4.13 11.65
CA LEU A 46 -6.99 5.14 10.65
C LEU A 46 -8.25 5.95 10.33
N VAL A 47 -8.15 7.27 10.51
CA VAL A 47 -9.10 8.25 9.97
C VAL A 47 -8.37 9.04 8.90
N LEU A 48 -8.75 8.83 7.63
CA LEU A 48 -8.09 9.45 6.48
C LEU A 48 -9.16 9.91 5.49
N ASP A 49 -9.07 11.17 5.07
CA ASP A 49 -10.06 11.81 4.19
C ASP A 49 -11.52 11.64 4.68
N GLY A 50 -11.72 11.82 5.99
CA GLY A 50 -13.02 11.66 6.66
C GLY A 50 -13.53 10.22 6.79
N LYS A 51 -12.79 9.21 6.31
CA LYS A 51 -13.21 7.80 6.29
C LYS A 51 -12.51 6.99 7.37
N LYS A 52 -13.19 5.96 7.89
CA LYS A 52 -12.74 5.13 9.04
C LYS A 52 -12.76 3.62 8.77
N ASP A 53 -13.25 3.20 7.62
CA ASP A 53 -13.40 1.82 7.16
C ASP A 53 -12.14 1.30 6.45
N TRP A 54 -10.97 1.77 6.90
CA TRP A 54 -9.68 1.37 6.36
C TRP A 54 -9.28 -0.01 6.90
N ARG A 55 -8.68 -0.82 6.02
CA ARG A 55 -8.17 -2.15 6.36
C ARG A 55 -6.82 -2.38 5.70
N LEU A 56 -6.10 -3.38 6.19
CA LEU A 56 -4.92 -3.90 5.50
C LEU A 56 -5.39 -4.66 4.24
N PRO A 57 -4.79 -4.43 3.06
CA PRO A 57 -5.20 -5.07 1.81
C PRO A 57 -4.94 -6.57 1.87
N SER A 58 -5.77 -7.36 1.21
CA SER A 58 -5.48 -8.76 0.93
C SER A 58 -4.33 -8.90 -0.07
N LEU A 59 -3.75 -10.10 -0.15
CA LEU A 59 -2.72 -10.40 -1.16
C LEU A 59 -3.23 -10.10 -2.58
N ALA A 60 -4.45 -10.53 -2.91
CA ALA A 60 -5.04 -10.33 -4.23
C ALA A 60 -5.22 -8.85 -4.59
N GLU A 61 -5.53 -7.99 -3.61
CA GLU A 61 -5.66 -6.55 -3.83
C GLU A 61 -4.31 -5.89 -4.09
N LEU A 62 -3.26 -6.24 -3.33
CA LEU A 62 -1.91 -5.76 -3.61
C LEU A 62 -1.42 -6.21 -4.99
N GLU A 63 -1.64 -7.48 -5.33
CA GLU A 63 -1.28 -8.01 -6.65
C GLU A 63 -2.07 -7.35 -7.78
N SER A 64 -3.28 -6.84 -7.51
CA SER A 64 -4.07 -6.14 -8.52
C SER A 64 -3.36 -4.88 -9.02
N LEU A 65 -2.50 -4.25 -8.19
CA LEU A 65 -1.70 -3.07 -8.52
C LEU A 65 -0.57 -3.34 -9.53
N LEU A 66 -0.31 -4.61 -9.86
CA LEU A 66 0.67 -5.03 -10.86
C LEU A 66 0.01 -5.17 -12.25
N ASP A 67 0.74 -4.77 -13.29
CA ASP A 67 0.36 -4.99 -14.69
C ASP A 67 0.91 -6.34 -15.17
N ARG A 68 0.13 -7.40 -14.95
CA ARG A 68 0.47 -8.78 -15.37
C ARG A 68 0.43 -9.00 -16.89
N THR A 69 0.03 -8.01 -17.68
CA THR A 69 0.08 -8.09 -19.15
C THR A 69 1.45 -7.69 -19.71
N LYS A 70 2.31 -7.14 -18.86
CA LYS A 70 3.66 -6.69 -19.21
C LYS A 70 4.70 -7.42 -18.38
N ALA A 71 5.92 -7.48 -18.89
CA ALA A 71 7.08 -7.94 -18.17
C ALA A 71 8.24 -6.97 -18.40
N ARG A 72 8.94 -6.63 -17.32
CA ARG A 72 10.26 -5.98 -17.36
C ARG A 72 11.32 -6.99 -17.87
N PRO A 73 12.55 -6.57 -18.24
CA PRO A 73 13.60 -7.48 -18.73
C PRO A 73 13.85 -8.71 -17.84
N GLU A 74 13.70 -8.55 -16.52
CA GLU A 74 13.81 -9.59 -15.49
C GLU A 74 12.60 -10.54 -15.41
N GLY A 75 11.62 -10.42 -16.33
CA GLY A 75 10.47 -11.32 -16.44
C GLY A 75 9.38 -11.08 -15.39
N ARG A 76 9.31 -9.88 -14.81
CA ARG A 76 8.38 -9.55 -13.72
C ARG A 76 7.46 -8.38 -14.10
N PRO A 77 6.19 -8.40 -13.64
CA PRO A 77 5.25 -7.34 -14.00
C PRO A 77 5.59 -6.02 -13.30
N PRO A 78 5.50 -4.87 -13.98
CA PRO A 78 5.60 -3.57 -13.33
C PRO A 78 4.34 -3.24 -12.52
N MET A 79 4.39 -2.22 -11.65
CA MET A 79 3.17 -1.58 -11.17
C MET A 79 2.39 -0.99 -12.35
N ARG A 80 1.05 -0.98 -12.28
CA ARG A 80 0.22 -0.36 -13.31
C ARG A 80 0.49 1.14 -13.43
N GLY A 81 0.37 1.65 -14.66
CA GLY A 81 0.66 3.05 -14.97
C GLY A 81 -0.23 4.05 -14.25
N GLU A 82 -1.44 3.69 -13.84
CA GLU A 82 -2.33 4.63 -13.14
C GLU A 82 -2.02 4.77 -11.64
N VAL A 83 -1.19 3.87 -11.08
CA VAL A 83 -0.87 3.91 -9.64
C VAL A 83 0.08 5.08 -9.36
N PRO A 84 -0.31 6.07 -8.52
CA PRO A 84 0.45 7.30 -8.35
C PRO A 84 1.52 7.22 -7.25
N PHE A 85 1.43 6.24 -6.34
CA PHE A 85 2.37 6.03 -5.24
C PHE A 85 3.44 4.98 -5.61
N ARG A 86 4.17 5.23 -6.69
CA ARG A 86 5.20 4.28 -7.16
C ARG A 86 6.42 4.34 -6.26
N ASP A 87 6.64 3.26 -5.53
CA ASP A 87 7.82 3.04 -4.72
C ASP A 87 8.28 1.58 -4.85
N ASP A 88 9.51 1.34 -4.42
CA ASP A 88 10.18 0.03 -4.50
C ASP A 88 10.07 -0.71 -3.14
N LEU A 89 9.02 -0.42 -2.36
CA LEU A 89 8.87 -0.90 -0.99
C LEU A 89 8.12 -2.24 -0.94
N SER A 90 8.13 -2.83 0.26
CA SER A 90 7.51 -4.12 0.56
C SER A 90 6.33 -3.95 1.51
N TYR A 91 5.16 -4.40 1.11
CA TYR A 91 3.91 -4.16 1.82
C TYR A 91 3.30 -5.42 2.40
N TRP A 92 2.88 -5.32 3.67
CA TRP A 92 2.06 -6.34 4.30
C TRP A 92 0.71 -6.50 3.60
N SER A 93 0.30 -7.75 3.42
CA SER A 93 -1.09 -8.10 3.17
C SER A 93 -1.76 -8.68 4.45
N SER A 94 -3.08 -8.61 4.54
CA SER A 94 -3.89 -9.25 5.57
C SER A 94 -3.99 -10.77 5.41
N THR A 95 -3.50 -11.32 4.30
CA THR A 95 -3.55 -12.76 4.03
C THR A 95 -2.47 -13.50 4.82
N THR A 96 -2.89 -14.33 5.77
CA THR A 96 -2.01 -15.25 6.51
C THR A 96 -1.49 -16.33 5.57
N PHE A 97 -0.22 -16.72 5.73
CA PHE A 97 0.35 -17.82 4.97
C PHE A 97 -0.15 -19.16 5.50
N GLU A 98 -0.80 -19.93 4.64
CA GLU A 98 -1.53 -21.13 4.99
C GLU A 98 -0.62 -22.27 5.50
N ARG A 99 0.61 -22.38 4.99
CA ARG A 99 1.56 -23.43 5.42
C ARG A 99 2.24 -23.12 6.75
N ASN A 100 2.24 -21.86 7.18
CA ASN A 100 2.76 -21.43 8.47
C ASN A 100 2.07 -20.14 8.92
N THR A 101 1.11 -20.28 9.83
CA THR A 101 0.26 -19.17 10.29
C THR A 101 0.98 -18.11 11.12
N ARG A 102 2.24 -18.37 11.51
CA ARG A 102 3.16 -17.36 12.06
C ARG A 102 3.58 -16.34 11.00
N ASN A 103 3.40 -16.65 9.72
CA ASN A 103 3.71 -15.78 8.61
C ASN A 103 2.46 -15.14 8.00
N ALA A 104 2.68 -14.02 7.30
CA ALA A 104 1.73 -13.43 6.37
C ALA A 104 2.42 -13.13 5.03
N TRP A 105 1.63 -12.97 3.98
CA TRP A 105 2.13 -12.61 2.67
C TRP A 105 2.49 -11.12 2.59
N ILE A 106 3.59 -10.81 1.92
CA ILE A 106 3.99 -9.48 1.48
C ILE A 106 4.04 -9.41 -0.05
N VAL A 107 3.91 -8.21 -0.59
CA VAL A 107 4.24 -7.90 -1.99
C VAL A 107 5.38 -6.88 -2.00
N MET A 108 6.48 -7.23 -2.68
CA MET A 108 7.62 -6.34 -2.91
C MET A 108 7.47 -5.71 -4.29
N PHE A 109 7.26 -4.40 -4.37
CA PHE A 109 7.08 -3.73 -5.67
C PHE A 109 8.39 -3.57 -6.43
N ASP A 110 9.53 -3.60 -5.73
CA ASP A 110 10.83 -3.88 -6.32
C ASP A 110 10.88 -5.34 -6.80
N GLY A 111 10.77 -5.54 -8.11
CA GLY A 111 10.80 -6.88 -8.73
C GLY A 111 9.52 -7.71 -8.62
N ALA A 112 8.43 -7.18 -8.06
CA ALA A 112 7.11 -7.85 -7.97
C ALA A 112 7.15 -9.24 -7.30
N TYR A 113 7.88 -9.37 -6.19
CA TYR A 113 7.96 -10.62 -5.43
C TYR A 113 6.78 -10.79 -4.48
N VAL A 114 6.29 -12.03 -4.38
CA VAL A 114 5.25 -12.44 -3.43
C VAL A 114 5.87 -13.47 -2.50
N LEU A 115 6.08 -13.09 -1.24
CA LEU A 115 6.82 -13.88 -0.26
C LEU A 115 6.08 -13.91 1.07
N SER A 116 6.36 -14.92 1.90
CA SER A 116 5.80 -15.02 3.25
C SER A 116 6.86 -14.77 4.31
N TYR A 117 6.56 -13.93 5.30
CA TYR A 117 7.46 -13.62 6.41
C TYR A 117 6.75 -13.61 7.76
N TYR A 118 7.53 -13.79 8.84
CA TYR A 118 7.00 -13.78 10.20
C TYR A 118 6.23 -12.49 10.50
N LYS A 119 5.06 -12.62 11.11
CA LYS A 119 4.18 -11.49 11.50
C LYS A 119 4.84 -10.50 12.47
N SER A 120 5.98 -10.88 13.09
CA SER A 120 6.82 -10.04 13.93
C SER A 120 7.81 -9.15 13.16
N ASN A 121 8.05 -9.41 11.87
CA ASN A 121 8.93 -8.58 11.04
C ASN A 121 8.29 -7.22 10.76
N LEU A 122 9.13 -6.25 10.41
CA LEU A 122 8.71 -4.90 10.02
C LEU A 122 8.62 -4.84 8.50
N TYR A 123 7.46 -4.42 7.98
CA TYR A 123 7.25 -4.10 6.57
C TYR A 123 6.28 -2.92 6.46
N HIS A 124 6.29 -2.26 5.31
CA HIS A 124 5.44 -1.09 5.07
C HIS A 124 3.96 -1.45 5.05
N VAL A 125 3.15 -0.45 5.35
CA VAL A 125 1.68 -0.54 5.35
C VAL A 125 1.13 0.41 4.30
N ARG A 126 0.06 -0.03 3.64
CA ARG A 126 -0.76 0.81 2.78
C ARG A 126 -2.20 0.36 2.90
N CYS A 127 -3.01 1.12 3.60
CA CYS A 127 -4.40 0.75 3.83
C CYS A 127 -5.24 0.88 2.56
N VAL A 128 -6.29 0.07 2.50
CA VAL A 128 -7.30 0.08 1.44
C VAL A 128 -8.69 0.11 2.07
N ARG A 129 -9.68 0.61 1.32
CA ARG A 129 -11.12 0.54 1.65
C ARG A 129 -11.95 0.34 0.38
N GLY A 130 -13.22 -0.03 0.56
CA GLY A 130 -14.15 -0.38 -0.52
C GLY A 130 -14.37 -1.88 -0.65
#